data_AF-A0A6L7NG14-F1
#
_entry.id   AF-A0A6L7NG14-F1
#
_cell.length_a   1.000
_cell.length_b   1.000
_cell.length_c   1.000
_cell.angle_alpha   90.00
_cell.angle_beta   90.00
_cell.angle_gamma   90.00
#
_symmetry.space_group_name_H-M   'P 1'
#
loop_
_entity.id
_entity.type
_entity.pdbx_description
1 polymer ?
#
loop_
_entity_poly.entity_id
_entity_poly.type
_entity_poly.pdbx_seq_one_letter_code
_entity_poly.pdbx_strand_id
1 'polypeptide(L)'
;MRELFRALLSQNLLFTGIVLTIAALLVFFGSVYLLQYTNLGKRLAILVSGAGIFGWTTINSLLFVLYAPRGPRPVDFEGLNAFEIRIIPGAFTAASAILFAMFVVALHRYERDQERE
;
A
#
# COMPACT_ATOMS: atom_id res chain seq x y z
N MET A 1 2.08 -23.70 21.36
CA MET A 1 1.92 -22.55 20.44
C MET A 1 2.52 -21.25 20.99
N ARG A 2 2.05 -20.71 22.13
CA ARG A 2 2.57 -19.45 22.70
C ARG A 2 4.09 -19.47 22.97
N GLU A 3 4.61 -20.56 23.52
CA GLU A 3 6.05 -20.71 23.79
C GLU A 3 6.88 -20.84 22.49
N LEU A 4 6.31 -21.45 21.46
CA LEU A 4 6.90 -21.60 20.13
C LEU A 4 7.04 -20.24 19.43
N PHE A 5 5.98 -19.42 19.48
CA PHE A 5 6.00 -18.03 19.02
C PHE A 5 6.99 -17.18 19.83
N ARG A 6 7.03 -17.35 21.15
CA ARG A 6 7.97 -16.61 21.99
C ARG A 6 9.42 -17.00 21.65
N ALA A 7 9.72 -18.28 21.42
CA ALA A 7 11.05 -18.72 21.01
C ALA A 7 11.42 -18.18 19.62
N LEU A 8 10.55 -18.32 18.61
CA LEU A 8 10.79 -17.85 17.24
C LEU A 8 10.92 -16.32 17.14
N LEU A 9 10.10 -15.57 17.89
CA LEU A 9 10.07 -14.09 17.87
C LEU A 9 10.98 -13.44 18.92
N SER A 10 11.70 -14.21 19.75
CA SER A 10 12.67 -13.64 20.71
C SER A 10 14.12 -13.89 20.31
N GLN A 11 14.39 -14.85 19.42
CA GLN A 11 15.73 -15.18 18.98
C GLN A 11 16.39 -14.06 18.17
N ASN A 12 15.62 -13.28 17.39
CA ASN A 12 16.15 -12.19 16.59
C ASN A 12 15.11 -11.07 16.43
N LEU A 13 15.46 -9.87 16.92
CA LEU A 13 14.59 -8.69 16.86
C LEU A 13 14.26 -8.28 15.43
N LEU A 14 15.23 -8.36 14.52
CA LEU A 14 15.04 -7.99 13.11
C LEU A 14 14.06 -8.95 12.43
N PHE A 15 14.25 -10.27 12.63
CA PHE A 15 13.35 -11.28 12.08
C PHE A 15 11.91 -11.07 12.56
N THR A 16 11.76 -10.80 13.86
CA THR A 16 10.47 -10.52 14.49
C THR A 16 9.80 -9.29 13.91
N GLY A 17 10.55 -8.20 13.71
CA GLY A 17 10.06 -6.99 13.07
C GLY A 17 9.54 -7.23 11.65
N ILE A 18 10.30 -7.98 10.83
CA ILE A 18 9.89 -8.31 9.47
C ILE A 18 8.61 -9.15 9.47
N VAL A 19 8.56 -10.22 10.27
CA VAL A 19 7.40 -11.12 10.35
C VAL A 19 6.16 -10.36 10.81
N LEU A 20 6.28 -9.53 11.85
CA LEU A 20 5.17 -8.73 12.36
C LEU A 20 4.70 -7.69 11.34
N THR A 21 5.61 -7.06 10.61
CA THR A 21 5.25 -6.08 9.58
C THR A 21 4.49 -6.76 8.44
N ILE A 22 4.97 -7.89 7.94
CA ILE A 22 4.28 -8.66 6.89
C ILE A 22 2.92 -9.13 7.39
N ALA A 23 2.84 -9.68 8.61
CA ALA A 23 1.59 -10.12 9.20
C ALA A 23 0.59 -8.95 9.34
N ALA A 24 1.04 -7.77 9.76
CA ALA A 24 0.21 -6.58 9.87
C ALA A 24 -0.30 -6.13 8.49
N LEU A 25 0.54 -6.11 7.45
CA LEU A 25 0.12 -5.78 6.08
C LEU A 25 -0.91 -6.77 5.55
N LEU A 26 -0.69 -8.07 5.75
CA LEU A 26 -1.61 -9.13 5.32
C LEU A 26 -2.95 -9.04 6.05
N VAL A 27 -2.95 -8.84 7.37
CA VAL A 27 -4.19 -8.69 8.14
C VAL A 27 -4.93 -7.42 7.71
N PHE A 28 -4.21 -6.31 7.56
CA PHE A 28 -4.81 -5.04 7.20
C PHE A 28 -5.45 -5.08 5.81
N PHE A 29 -4.67 -5.35 4.75
CA PHE A 29 -5.21 -5.39 3.39
C PHE A 29 -6.11 -6.60 3.14
N GLY A 30 -5.79 -7.74 3.76
CA GLY A 30 -6.61 -8.94 3.68
C GLY A 30 -7.98 -8.75 4.32
N SER A 31 -8.08 -8.07 5.46
CA SER A 31 -9.38 -7.77 6.08
C SER A 31 -10.24 -6.86 5.21
N VAL A 32 -9.65 -5.81 4.63
CA VAL A 32 -10.35 -4.92 3.69
C VAL A 32 -10.87 -5.72 2.49
N TYR A 33 -10.04 -6.60 1.91
CA TYR A 33 -10.48 -7.45 0.80
C TYR A 33 -11.59 -8.43 1.21
N LEU A 34 -11.46 -9.11 2.36
CA LEU A 34 -12.45 -10.08 2.83
C LEU A 34 -13.82 -9.45 3.09
N LEU A 35 -13.86 -8.25 3.68
CA LEU A 35 -15.11 -7.52 3.88
C LEU A 35 -15.78 -7.17 2.55
N GLN A 36 -15.02 -6.73 1.57
CA GLN A 36 -15.56 -6.45 0.24
C GLN A 36 -15.97 -7.72 -0.49
N TYR A 37 -15.23 -8.82 -0.30
CA TYR A 37 -15.52 -10.13 -0.88
C TYR A 37 -16.89 -10.65 -0.44
N THR A 38 -17.21 -10.55 0.84
CA THR A 38 -18.48 -11.03 1.38
C THR A 38 -19.67 -10.17 0.94
N ASN A 39 -19.45 -8.88 0.68
CA ASN A 39 -20.52 -7.93 0.37
C ASN A 39 -20.78 -7.77 -1.13
N LEU A 40 -19.73 -7.79 -1.94
CA LEU A 40 -19.77 -7.41 -3.36
C LEU A 40 -19.43 -8.59 -4.30
N GLY A 41 -18.98 -9.71 -3.74
CA GLY A 41 -18.53 -10.87 -4.49
C GLY A 41 -17.09 -10.74 -5.02
N LYS A 42 -16.54 -11.87 -5.49
CA LYS A 42 -15.10 -12.02 -5.79
C LYS A 42 -14.53 -10.98 -6.75
N ARG A 43 -15.21 -10.73 -7.87
CA ARG A 43 -14.70 -9.85 -8.94
C ARG A 43 -14.70 -8.39 -8.50
N LEU A 44 -15.84 -7.89 -8.01
CA LEU A 44 -15.97 -6.52 -7.57
C LEU A 44 -15.08 -6.21 -6.36
N ALA A 45 -14.92 -7.17 -5.43
CA ALA A 45 -14.07 -7.00 -4.27
C ALA A 45 -12.60 -6.74 -4.63
N ILE A 46 -12.03 -7.48 -5.59
CA ILE A 46 -10.66 -7.23 -6.05
C ILE A 46 -10.54 -5.81 -6.63
N LEU A 47 -11.50 -5.40 -7.44
CA LEU A 47 -11.47 -4.11 -8.12
C LEU A 47 -11.58 -2.94 -7.14
N VAL A 48 -12.53 -3.01 -6.21
CA VAL A 48 -12.77 -1.95 -5.22
C VAL A 48 -11.64 -1.88 -4.20
N SER A 49 -11.17 -3.03 -3.69
CA SER A 49 -10.03 -3.05 -2.75
C SER A 49 -8.75 -2.55 -3.43
N GLY A 50 -8.48 -2.95 -4.68
CA GLY A 50 -7.36 -2.46 -5.46
C GLY A 50 -7.41 -0.95 -5.68
N ALA A 51 -8.56 -0.41 -6.11
CA ALA A 51 -8.76 1.02 -6.26
C ALA A 51 -8.53 1.77 -4.94
N GLY A 52 -9.06 1.27 -3.82
CA GLY A 52 -8.85 1.87 -2.51
C GLY A 52 -7.38 1.89 -2.07
N ILE A 53 -6.67 0.77 -2.20
CA ILE A 53 -5.26 0.65 -1.80
C ILE A 53 -4.37 1.56 -2.64
N PHE A 54 -4.53 1.56 -3.96
CA PHE A 54 -3.69 2.37 -4.84
C PHE A 54 -4.06 3.86 -4.79
N GLY A 55 -5.33 4.20 -4.60
CA GLY A 55 -5.76 5.58 -4.36
C GLY A 55 -5.16 6.12 -3.06
N TRP A 56 -5.20 5.33 -1.99
CA TRP A 56 -4.59 5.70 -0.71
C TRP A 56 -3.06 5.88 -0.83
N THR A 57 -2.35 4.92 -1.42
CA THR A 57 -0.88 5.00 -1.57
C THR A 57 -0.47 6.15 -2.50
N THR A 58 -1.26 6.47 -3.53
CA THR A 58 -1.05 7.66 -4.38
C THR A 58 -1.12 8.94 -3.56
N ILE A 59 -2.17 9.12 -2.73
CA ILE A 59 -2.32 10.32 -1.90
C ILE A 59 -1.17 10.41 -0.89
N ASN A 60 -0.81 9.31 -0.24
CA ASN A 60 0.25 9.34 0.77
C ASN A 60 1.60 9.65 0.16
N SER A 61 1.95 9.01 -0.95
CA SER A 61 3.20 9.26 -1.64
C SER A 61 3.30 10.69 -2.19
N LEU A 62 2.21 11.23 -2.72
CA LEU A 62 2.12 12.62 -3.13
C LEU A 62 2.41 13.58 -1.97
N LEU A 63 1.90 13.30 -0.76
CA LEU A 63 2.21 14.11 0.42
C LEU A 63 3.72 14.10 0.73
N PHE A 64 4.41 12.98 0.53
CA PHE A 64 5.88 12.93 0.67
C PHE A 64 6.59 13.73 -0.43
N VAL A 65 6.09 13.73 -1.67
CA VAL A 65 6.66 14.57 -2.74
C VAL A 65 6.51 16.07 -2.43
N LEU A 66 5.33 16.48 -1.99
CA LEU A 66 4.98 17.88 -1.75
C LEU A 66 5.61 18.42 -0.45
N TYR A 67 5.65 17.61 0.60
CA TYR A 67 6.05 18.04 1.94
C TYR A 67 7.39 17.45 2.43
N ALA A 68 8.19 16.82 1.57
CA ALA A 68 9.53 16.39 1.99
C ALA A 68 10.46 17.59 2.27
N PRO A 69 11.23 17.59 3.40
CA PRO A 69 11.32 16.60 4.47
C PRO A 69 10.87 17.12 5.86
N ARG A 70 9.99 16.35 6.53
CA ARG A 70 9.84 16.33 8.00
C ARG A 70 10.40 15.03 8.64
N GLY A 71 11.22 14.28 7.89
CA GLY A 71 12.07 13.18 8.38
C GLY A 71 13.43 13.69 8.87
N PRO A 72 14.44 12.82 9.09
CA PRO A 72 15.81 13.24 9.47
C PRO A 72 16.26 14.37 8.55
N ARG A 73 16.86 15.41 9.13
CA ARG A 73 17.08 16.67 8.39
C ARG A 73 17.99 16.35 7.19
N PRO A 74 17.85 17.05 6.05
CA PRO A 74 18.75 16.86 4.91
C PRO A 74 20.24 17.03 5.24
N VAL A 75 20.53 17.67 6.37
CA VAL A 75 21.88 17.83 6.95
C VAL A 75 22.47 16.49 7.44
N ASP A 76 21.65 15.47 7.67
CA ASP A 76 22.05 14.13 8.14
C ASP A 76 22.42 13.18 6.97
N PHE A 77 22.12 13.56 5.71
CA PHE A 77 22.51 12.85 4.50
C PHE A 77 23.44 13.74 3.66
N GLU A 78 24.75 13.68 3.93
CA GLU A 78 25.75 14.38 3.13
C GLU A 78 25.64 13.96 1.65
N GLY A 79 25.36 14.93 0.77
CA GLY A 79 25.52 14.79 -0.67
C GLY A 79 24.24 14.70 -1.53
N LEU A 80 23.03 14.62 -0.97
CA LEU A 80 21.78 14.63 -1.76
C LEU A 80 21.06 15.98 -1.73
N ASN A 81 20.73 16.50 -2.91
CA ASN A 81 19.90 17.69 -3.10
C ASN A 81 18.43 17.39 -2.74
N ALA A 82 17.68 18.42 -2.36
CA ALA A 82 16.24 18.35 -2.08
C ALA A 82 15.41 17.74 -3.24
N PHE A 83 15.87 17.90 -4.48
CA PHE A 83 15.26 17.24 -5.64
C PHE A 83 15.49 15.72 -5.65
N GLU A 84 16.71 15.28 -5.36
CA GLU A 84 17.09 13.86 -5.43
C GLU A 84 16.36 13.02 -4.39
N ILE A 85 16.14 13.59 -3.19
CA ILE A 85 15.36 12.97 -2.11
C ILE A 85 13.91 12.70 -2.54
N ARG A 86 13.37 13.47 -3.49
CA ARG A 86 11.98 13.36 -3.96
C ARG A 86 11.79 12.38 -5.12
N ILE A 87 12.87 11.88 -5.72
CA ILE A 87 12.78 10.95 -6.87
C ILE A 87 12.07 9.66 -6.45
N ILE A 88 12.42 9.09 -5.30
CA ILE A 88 11.82 7.84 -4.79
C ILE A 88 10.31 8.00 -4.52
N PRO A 89 9.84 8.96 -3.70
CA PRO A 89 8.41 9.15 -3.49
C PRO A 89 7.70 9.58 -4.78
N GLY A 90 8.36 10.33 -5.67
CA GLY A 90 7.82 10.71 -6.97
C GLY A 90 7.54 9.50 -7.88
N ALA A 91 8.51 8.60 -8.01
CA ALA A 91 8.36 7.36 -8.76
C ALA A 91 7.26 6.47 -8.17
N PHE A 92 7.21 6.35 -6.84
CA PHE A 92 6.16 5.59 -6.16
C PHE A 92 4.77 6.23 -6.33
N THR A 93 4.68 7.57 -6.34
CA THR A 93 3.43 8.30 -6.66
C THR A 93 2.97 8.00 -8.08
N ALA A 94 3.87 8.06 -9.07
CA ALA A 94 3.53 7.77 -10.46
C ALA A 94 3.05 6.31 -10.63
N ALA A 95 3.78 5.34 -10.06
CA ALA A 95 3.43 3.93 -10.16
C ALA A 95 2.09 3.62 -9.48
N SER A 96 1.86 4.14 -8.27
CA SER A 96 0.59 3.96 -7.55
C SER A 96 -0.58 4.65 -8.27
N ALA A 97 -0.37 5.83 -8.85
CA ALA A 97 -1.39 6.54 -9.63
C ALA A 97 -1.79 5.76 -10.89
N ILE A 98 -0.82 5.15 -11.59
CA ILE A 98 -1.10 4.30 -12.76
C ILE A 98 -1.94 3.09 -12.35
N LEU A 99 -1.55 2.40 -11.26
CA LEU A 99 -2.32 1.26 -10.75
C LEU A 99 -3.73 1.68 -10.33
N PHE A 100 -3.86 2.80 -9.64
CA PHE A 100 -5.15 3.37 -9.26
C PHE A 100 -6.05 3.62 -10.49
N ALA A 101 -5.51 4.29 -11.51
CA ALA A 101 -6.24 4.55 -12.75
C ALA A 101 -6.68 3.26 -13.45
N MET A 102 -5.81 2.24 -13.50
CA MET A 102 -6.16 0.94 -14.07
C MET A 102 -7.32 0.26 -13.31
N PHE A 103 -7.31 0.29 -11.97
CA PHE A 103 -8.40 -0.27 -11.17
C PHE A 103 -9.71 0.48 -11.35
N VAL A 104 -9.67 1.82 -11.43
CA VAL A 104 -10.86 2.65 -11.69
C VAL A 104 -11.45 2.36 -13.08
N VAL A 105 -10.60 2.27 -14.11
CA VAL A 105 -11.04 1.94 -15.47
C VAL A 105 -11.62 0.53 -15.52
N ALA A 106 -10.98 -0.44 -14.86
CA ALA A 106 -11.47 -1.81 -14.79
C ALA A 106 -12.83 -1.90 -14.07
N LEU A 107 -13.01 -1.14 -12.98
CA LEU A 107 -14.28 -1.06 -12.25
C LEU A 107 -15.38 -0.46 -13.14
N HIS A 108 -15.10 0.67 -13.78
CA HIS A 108 -16.06 1.31 -14.68
C HIS A 108 -16.46 0.41 -15.85
N ARG A 109 -15.49 -0.34 -16.41
CA ARG A 109 -15.78 -1.32 -17.46
C ARG A 109 -16.67 -2.46 -16.95
N TYR A 110 -16.36 -2.99 -15.77
CA TYR A 110 -17.14 -4.07 -15.15
C TYR A 110 -18.60 -3.65 -14.92
N GLU A 111 -18.83 -2.46 -14.38
CA GLU A 111 -20.18 -1.94 -14.15
C GLU A 111 -20.98 -1.80 -15.46
N ARG A 112 -20.34 -1.27 -16.51
CA ARG A 112 -20.97 -1.13 -17.83
C ARG A 112 -21.29 -2.46 -18.50
N ASP A 113 -20.48 -3.49 -18.29
CA ASP A 113 -20.73 -4.81 -18.84
C ASP A 113 -21.92 -5.47 -18.11
N GLN A 114 -22.08 -5.25 -16.79
CA GLN A 114 -23.23 -5.74 -16.02
C GLN A 114 -24.56 -5.06 -16.37
N GLU A 115 -24.57 -3.77 -16.72
CA GLU A 115 -25.79 -3.08 -17.17
C GLU A 115 -26.34 -3.56 -18.51
N ARG A 116 -25.51 -4.27 -19.29
CA ARG A 116 -25.84 -4.75 -20.64
C ARG A 116 -26.36 -6.20 -20.65
N GLU A 117 -26.17 -6.93 -19.56
CA GLU A 117 -26.70 -8.28 -19.34
C GLU A 117 -28.10 -8.22 -18.72
#